data_AF-A0A0F9GYV6-F1
#
_entry.id   AF-A0A0F9GYV6-F1
#
_cell.length_a   1.000
_cell.length_b   1.000
_cell.length_c   1.000
_cell.angle_alpha   90.00
_cell.angle_beta   90.00
_cell.angle_gamma   90.00
#
_symmetry.space_group_name_H-M   'P 1'
#
loop_
_entity.id
_entity.type
_entity.pdbx_description
1 polymer ?
#
loop_
_entity_poly.entity_id
_entity_poly.type
_entity_poly.pdbx_seq_one_letter_code
_entity_poly.pdbx_strand_id
1 'polypeptide(L)' 'MIQLIEFCCPAQVNIGADSGNNGLPEPDANKITELIGALKLFTIVNIKKNLKRLL' A
#
# COMPACT_ATOMS: atom_id res chain seq x y z
N MET A 1 6.29 -7.48 -7.29
CA MET A 1 5.51 -7.50 -6.03
C MET A 1 4.01 -7.64 -6.30
N ILE A 2 3.41 -6.78 -7.14
CA ILE A 2 1.96 -6.85 -7.45
C ILE A 2 1.49 -8.24 -7.90
N GLN A 3 2.20 -8.87 -8.85
CA GLN A 3 1.84 -10.21 -9.36
C GLN A 3 1.77 -11.29 -8.28
N LEU A 4 2.63 -11.20 -7.23
CA LEU A 4 2.60 -12.15 -6.13
C LEU A 4 1.36 -11.95 -5.24
N ILE A 5 0.98 -10.68 -5.02
CA ILE A 5 -0.23 -10.33 -4.27
C ILE A 5 -1.47 -10.79 -5.06
N GLU A 6 -1.49 -10.57 -6.37
CA GLU A 6 -2.58 -10.99 -7.26
C GLU A 6 -2.76 -12.52 -7.30
N PHE A 7 -1.66 -13.27 -7.36
CA PHE A 7 -1.69 -14.74 -7.33
C PHE A 7 -2.34 -15.31 -6.06
N CYS A 8 -2.29 -14.57 -4.94
CA CYS A 8 -2.94 -14.99 -3.70
C CYS A 8 -4.47 -14.80 -3.72
N CYS A 9 -5.03 -14.20 -4.77
CA CYS A 9 -6.44 -13.84 -4.92
C CYS A 9 -7.05 -13.21 -3.64
N PRO A 10 -6.45 -12.15 -3.09
CA PRO A 10 -6.90 -11.59 -1.82
C PRO A 10 -8.25 -10.89 -1.98
N ALA A 11 -9.16 -11.13 -1.03
CA ALA A 11 -10.40 -10.36 -0.95
C ALA A 11 -10.14 -8.88 -0.61
N GLN A 12 -9.07 -8.60 0.14
CA GLN A 12 -8.68 -7.25 0.53
C GLN A 12 -7.18 -7.16 0.82
N VAL A 13 -6.57 -6.01 0.51
CA VAL A 13 -5.22 -5.64 0.91
C VAL A 13 -5.28 -4.40 1.81
N ASN A 14 -4.68 -4.52 3.00
CA ASN A 14 -4.52 -3.40 3.95
C ASN A 14 -3.12 -2.81 3.81
N ILE A 15 -3.01 -1.50 3.59
CA ILE A 15 -1.70 -0.83 3.44
C ILE A 15 -1.49 0.13 4.61
N GLY A 16 -0.34 0.02 5.27
CA GLY A 16 0.09 0.88 6.36
C GLY A 16 1.58 1.20 6.25
N ALA A 17 2.00 2.36 6.79
CA ALA A 17 3.41 2.71 6.86
C ALA A 17 3.96 2.50 8.27
N ASP A 18 5.00 1.67 8.36
CA ASP A 18 5.72 1.38 9.60
C ASP A 18 6.98 2.25 9.77
N SER A 19 7.18 3.27 8.94
CA SER A 19 8.38 4.09 8.94
C SER A 19 8.41 5.20 10.01
N GLY A 20 7.25 5.71 10.45
CA GLY A 20 7.16 6.99 11.17
C GLY A 20 7.89 7.05 12.51
N ASN A 21 7.94 5.96 13.27
CA ASN A 21 8.66 5.90 14.56
C ASN A 21 9.86 4.95 14.55
N ASN A 22 10.13 4.31 13.41
CA ASN A 22 11.13 3.24 13.30
C ASN A 22 12.39 3.70 12.54
N GLY A 23 12.50 4.99 12.20
CA GLY A 23 13.69 5.53 11.51
C GLY A 23 13.93 4.94 10.12
N LEU A 24 12.88 4.43 9.47
CA LEU A 24 12.95 3.85 8.14
C LEU A 24 12.72 4.92 7.06
N PRO A 25 13.34 4.79 5.88
CA PRO A 25 13.09 5.71 4.78
C PRO A 25 11.62 5.67 4.35
N GLU A 26 11.03 6.83 4.11
CA GLU A 26 9.66 6.95 3.63
C GLU A 26 9.64 7.01 2.09
N PRO A 27 8.74 6.27 1.41
CA PRO A 27 8.62 6.31 -0.04
C PRO A 27 7.93 7.60 -0.52
N ASP A 28 8.18 7.96 -1.78
CA ASP A 28 7.50 9.08 -2.45
C ASP A 28 5.99 8.84 -2.56
N ALA A 29 5.17 9.88 -2.32
CA ALA A 29 3.71 9.80 -2.39
C ALA A 29 3.18 9.27 -3.74
N ASN A 30 3.86 9.62 -4.85
CA ASN A 30 3.51 9.13 -6.19
C ASN A 30 3.63 7.60 -6.29
N LYS A 31 4.71 7.01 -5.75
CA LYS A 31 4.92 5.56 -5.77
C LYS A 31 3.86 4.83 -4.94
N ILE A 32 3.43 5.42 -3.82
CA ILE A 32 2.34 4.87 -3.01
C ILE A 32 1.02 4.92 -3.79
N THR A 33 0.76 6.04 -4.47
CA THR A 33 -0.46 6.22 -5.28
C THR A 33 -0.50 5.24 -6.45
N GLU A 34 0.61 5.05 -7.16
CA GLU A 34 0.74 4.06 -8.23
C GLU A 34 0.50 2.62 -7.72
N LEU A 35 1.08 2.27 -6.56
CA LEU A 35 0.86 0.97 -5.92
C LEU A 35 -0.62 0.75 -5.59
N ILE A 36 -1.26 1.75 -4.99
CA ILE A 36 -2.70 1.71 -4.65
C ILE A 36 -3.53 1.55 -5.92
N GLY A 37 -3.20 2.28 -6.98
CA GLY A 37 -3.87 2.19 -8.28
C GLY A 37 -3.79 0.78 -8.87
N ALA A 38 -2.59 0.18 -8.88
CA ALA A 38 -2.39 -1.17 -9.39
C ALA A 38 -3.16 -2.24 -8.59
N LEU A 39 -3.18 -2.13 -7.26
CA LEU A 39 -3.90 -3.07 -6.39
C LEU A 39 -5.42 -2.98 -6.56
N LYS A 40 -5.96 -1.77 -6.76
CA LYS A 40 -7.40 -1.55 -6.96
C LYS A 40 -7.97 -2.21 -8.21
N LEU A 41 -7.12 -2.66 -9.15
CA LEU A 41 -7.56 -3.37 -10.36
C LEU A 41 -8.13 -4.76 -10.05
N PHE A 42 -7.72 -5.40 -8.94
CA PHE A 42 -8.08 -6.80 -8.67
C PHE A 42 -8.48 -7.08 -7.21
N THR A 43 -8.34 -6.12 -6.29
CA THR A 43 -8.71 -6.32 -4.89
C THR A 43 -9.21 -5.04 -4.22
N ILE A 44 -9.91 -5.19 -3.10
CA ILE A 44 -10.30 -4.05 -2.26
C ILE A 44 -9.05 -3.55 -1.54
N VAL A 45 -8.78 -2.25 -1.63
CA VAL A 45 -7.64 -1.64 -0.92
C VAL A 45 -8.14 -0.80 0.24
N ASN A 46 -7.69 -1.12 1.45
CA ASN A 46 -7.96 -0.35 2.65
C ASN A 46 -6.70 0.36 3.14
N ILE A 47 -6.79 1.68 3.26
CA ILE A 47 -5.69 2.55 3.65
C ILE A 47 -5.74 2.79 5.16
N LYS A 48 -4.77 2.22 5.89
CA LYS A 48 -4.67 2.41 7.34
C LYS A 48 -4.32 3.87 7.66
N LYS A 49 -4.77 4.35 8.82
CA LYS A 49 -4.52 5.75 9.27
C LYS A 49 -3.05 6.12 9.25
N ASN A 50 -2.15 5.18 9.57
CA ASN A 50 -0.72 5.40 9.56
C ASN A 50 -0.11 5.55 8.15
N LEU A 51 -0.81 5.25 7.05
CA LEU A 51 -0.31 5.56 5.70
C LEU A 51 -0.67 6.99 5.27
N LYS A 52 -1.76 7.55 5.81
CA LYS A 52 -2.33 8.83 5.34
C LYS A 52 -1.40 10.05 5.41
N ARG A 53 -0.36 10.01 6.23
CA ARG A 53 0.65 11.09 6.28
C ARG A 53 1.56 11.13 5.04
N LEU A 54 1.58 10.05 4.25
CA LEU A 54 2.42 9.87 3.06
C LEU A 54 1.61 9.97 1.75
N LEU A 55 0.32 10.27 1.84
CA LEU A 55 -0.61 10.40 0.72
C LEU A 55 -0.99 11.85 0.47
#